data_AF-A0A0K2YF17-F1
#
_entry.id   AF-A0A0K2YF17-F1
#
_cell.length_a   1.000
_cell.length_b   1.000
_cell.length_c   1.000
_cell.angle_alpha   90.00
_cell.angle_beta   90.00
_cell.angle_gamma   90.00
#
_symmetry.space_group_name_H-M   'P 1'
#
loop_
_entity.id
_entity.type
_entity.pdbx_description
1 polymer ?
#
loop_
_entity_poly.entity_id
_entity_poly.type
_entity_poly.pdbx_seq_one_letter_code
_entity_poly.pdbx_strand_id
1 'polypeptide(L)'
;MFSVESWSRVLHVSQSRHFRAAVASTVLIATGTALTGVGAASAANADPVSTSVAPRYQEAGDLFTALQFPELPSVGSTSEEAAEAPAEESVDAPAPAPAPAPEPAPAPAPAPEPAVSGDELARIVPQMPGDKIAQFVAPLNDAMVRGGIDTPVRQAAFIAQLAVESDSFRTFEEYASGRAYEGRSDLGNTQPGDGERYKGRGAIQVTGRHNYEEVSRFTGIDFVAHPELVAAPENAFTTAVWYWTSRNLNNVADGPGIVRVSELVNGGHHALAQRMDNFARGLAVLAHP
;
A
#
# COMPACT_ATOMS: atom_id res chain seq x y z
N MET A 1 41.61 -3.76 14.75
CA MET A 1 41.19 -4.81 15.71
C MET A 1 40.29 -4.12 16.73
N PHE A 2 38.98 -4.05 16.46
CA PHE A 2 38.00 -3.45 17.37
C PHE A 2 37.13 -4.56 17.95
N SER A 3 37.07 -4.58 19.27
CA SER A 3 36.51 -5.64 20.12
C SER A 3 34.99 -5.60 20.16
N VAL A 4 34.42 -6.81 20.18
CA VAL A 4 33.01 -7.13 20.40
C VAL A 4 32.73 -7.20 21.92
N GLU A 5 31.44 -7.28 22.28
CA GLU A 5 30.81 -7.51 23.61
C GLU A 5 30.37 -6.21 24.33
N SER A 6 29.10 -6.01 24.70
CA SER A 6 28.29 -6.87 25.57
C SER A 6 26.77 -6.53 25.48
N TRP A 7 25.94 -7.57 25.49
CA TRP A 7 24.50 -7.54 25.78
C TRP A 7 24.26 -7.88 27.27
N SER A 8 23.36 -7.16 27.96
CA SER A 8 22.23 -7.74 28.73
C SER A 8 21.50 -6.75 29.67
N ARG A 9 20.18 -6.62 29.44
CA ARG A 9 19.00 -6.61 30.34
C ARG A 9 19.04 -5.85 31.69
N VAL A 10 17.91 -5.18 32.02
CA VAL A 10 16.93 -5.62 33.05
C VAL A 10 15.68 -4.72 33.05
N LEU A 11 14.51 -5.36 33.11
CA LEU A 11 13.17 -4.81 33.33
C LEU A 11 13.00 -4.33 34.78
N HIS A 12 12.21 -3.27 35.01
CA HIS A 12 11.50 -3.10 36.28
C HIS A 12 10.05 -2.63 36.06
N VAL A 13 9.17 -3.38 36.70
CA VAL A 13 7.72 -3.22 36.84
C VAL A 13 7.40 -2.03 37.75
N SER A 14 6.32 -1.31 37.48
CA SER A 14 5.53 -0.67 38.52
C SER A 14 4.03 -0.81 38.23
N GLN A 15 3.37 -1.52 39.14
CA GLN A 15 1.93 -1.73 39.22
C GLN A 15 1.26 -0.50 39.84
N SER A 16 0.09 -0.11 39.32
CA SER A 16 -0.94 0.59 40.11
C SER A 16 -2.31 0.35 39.48
N ARG A 17 -3.06 -0.58 40.08
CA ARG A 17 -4.51 -0.72 39.93
C ARG A 17 -5.20 0.42 40.65
N HIS A 18 -6.24 1.02 40.08
CA HIS A 18 -7.44 1.43 40.83
C HIS A 18 -8.70 1.30 39.95
N PHE A 19 -9.55 0.36 40.35
CA PHE A 19 -10.96 0.22 39.99
C PHE A 19 -11.76 1.26 40.77
N ARG A 20 -12.68 2.00 40.13
CA ARG A 20 -13.94 2.42 40.76
C ARG A 20 -15.07 2.48 39.72
N ALA A 21 -16.13 1.77 40.07
CA ALA A 21 -17.44 1.75 39.45
C ALA A 21 -18.22 3.05 39.75
N ALA A 22 -19.19 3.36 38.89
CA ALA A 22 -20.39 4.09 39.27
C ALA A 22 -21.62 3.39 38.65
N VAL A 23 -22.54 3.05 39.55
CA VAL A 23 -23.85 2.46 39.34
C VAL A 23 -24.88 3.58 39.28
N ALA A 24 -25.90 3.47 38.43
CA ALA A 24 -27.21 4.05 38.69
C ALA A 24 -28.31 3.20 38.01
N SER A 25 -29.09 2.52 38.85
CA SER A 25 -30.30 1.77 38.56
C SER A 25 -31.53 2.68 38.46
N THR A 26 -32.58 2.28 37.74
CA THR A 26 -34.02 2.46 38.07
C THR A 26 -34.84 1.50 37.19
N VAL A 27 -35.22 0.33 37.71
CA VAL A 27 -36.54 -0.09 38.25
C VAL A 27 -37.63 -0.35 37.19
N LEU A 28 -37.94 -1.65 37.03
CA LEU A 28 -39.15 -2.21 36.43
C LEU A 28 -40.36 -2.01 37.38
N ILE A 29 -41.52 -1.67 36.81
CA ILE A 29 -42.82 -1.97 37.40
C ILE A 29 -43.67 -2.64 36.30
N ALA A 30 -44.18 -3.84 36.60
CA ALA A 30 -45.13 -4.56 35.77
C ALA A 30 -46.31 -5.02 36.64
N THR A 31 -47.53 -4.68 36.20
CA THR A 31 -48.86 -5.33 36.36
C THR A 31 -49.89 -4.32 35.81
N GLY A 32 -50.91 -4.61 35.00
CA GLY A 32 -51.44 -5.82 34.38
C GLY A 32 -52.67 -5.46 33.51
N THR A 33 -52.96 -6.35 32.55
CA THR A 33 -54.28 -6.78 31.98
C THR A 33 -55.30 -5.75 31.43
N ALA A 34 -55.60 -5.82 30.11
CA ALA A 34 -56.91 -6.21 29.54
C ALA A 34 -56.99 -6.14 27.98
N LEU A 35 -57.20 -7.32 27.39
CA LEU A 35 -58.01 -7.74 26.22
C LEU A 35 -58.51 -6.73 25.16
N THR A 36 -58.18 -6.99 23.87
CA THR A 36 -59.05 -7.53 22.79
C THR A 36 -58.47 -7.18 21.41
N GLY A 37 -58.51 -8.11 20.45
CA GLY A 37 -58.19 -7.80 19.04
C GLY A 37 -57.77 -9.01 18.20
N VAL A 38 -58.73 -9.56 17.46
CA VAL A 38 -58.66 -10.74 16.58
C VAL A 38 -57.77 -10.51 15.33
N GLY A 39 -57.05 -11.54 14.88
CA GLY A 39 -56.47 -11.59 13.53
C GLY A 39 -55.47 -12.72 13.32
N ALA A 40 -55.91 -13.82 12.73
CA ALA A 40 -55.11 -15.01 12.42
C ALA A 40 -54.27 -14.84 11.13
N ALA A 41 -53.03 -15.33 11.14
CA ALA A 41 -52.47 -16.24 10.11
C ALA A 41 -51.01 -16.62 10.44
N SER A 42 -50.72 -17.90 10.26
CA SER A 42 -49.44 -18.60 10.47
C SER A 42 -48.52 -18.51 9.24
N ALA A 43 -47.22 -18.25 9.43
CA ALA A 43 -46.13 -18.86 8.66
C ALA A 43 -44.75 -18.64 9.32
N ALA A 44 -44.13 -19.77 9.67
CA ALA A 44 -42.72 -20.11 9.88
C ALA A 44 -41.59 -19.04 9.77
N ASN A 45 -40.72 -19.10 10.79
CA ASN A 45 -39.25 -19.12 10.76
C ASN A 45 -38.49 -18.10 9.89
N ALA A 46 -37.84 -17.14 10.54
CA ALA A 46 -36.37 -17.00 10.57
C ALA A 46 -35.98 -15.76 11.38
N ASP A 47 -35.12 -15.94 12.38
CA ASP A 47 -34.44 -14.84 13.08
C ASP A 47 -33.61 -14.02 12.08
N PRO A 48 -33.74 -12.68 12.01
CA PRO A 48 -32.76 -11.89 11.30
C PRO A 48 -31.48 -11.87 12.15
N VAL A 49 -30.49 -12.63 11.70
CA VAL A 49 -29.09 -12.47 12.11
C VAL A 49 -28.75 -10.99 11.88
N SER A 50 -28.64 -10.26 12.98
CA SER A 50 -28.09 -8.91 13.04
C SER A 50 -26.65 -8.98 12.56
N THR A 51 -26.45 -8.80 11.26
CA THR A 51 -25.14 -8.53 10.69
C THR A 51 -24.85 -7.07 10.96
N SER A 52 -24.36 -6.78 12.17
CA SER A 52 -23.74 -5.50 12.47
C SER A 52 -22.44 -5.41 11.67
N VAL A 53 -22.55 -5.01 10.41
CA VAL A 53 -21.40 -4.52 9.65
C VAL A 53 -21.06 -3.17 10.28
N ALA A 54 -20.01 -3.16 11.10
CA ALA A 54 -19.45 -1.93 11.63
C ALA A 54 -19.10 -0.99 10.47
N PRO A 55 -19.41 0.32 10.54
CA PRO A 55 -19.14 1.25 9.46
C PRO A 55 -17.63 1.46 9.43
N ARG A 56 -16.92 0.79 8.51
CA ARG A 56 -15.49 0.99 8.30
C ARG A 56 -15.29 1.46 6.87
N TYR A 57 -14.65 2.63 6.75
CA TYR A 57 -14.19 3.28 5.52
C TYR A 57 -15.20 4.12 4.74
N GLN A 58 -15.84 5.10 5.40
CA GLN A 58 -16.53 6.22 4.73
C GLN A 58 -15.80 7.57 4.84
N GLU A 59 -14.67 7.66 5.55
CA GLU A 59 -14.02 8.96 5.83
C GLU A 59 -12.53 9.05 5.45
N ALA A 60 -11.99 8.08 4.71
CA ALA A 60 -10.61 8.19 4.20
C ALA A 60 -10.47 9.11 2.97
N GLY A 61 -11.50 9.92 2.67
CA GLY A 61 -11.58 10.72 1.45
C GLY A 61 -11.00 12.13 1.51
N ASP A 62 -10.66 12.64 2.69
CA ASP A 62 -10.11 14.01 2.83
C ASP A 62 -8.58 14.06 2.68
N LEU A 63 -7.93 12.95 2.32
CA LEU A 63 -6.49 12.74 2.50
C LEU A 63 -5.57 13.44 1.49
N PHE A 64 -6.10 14.21 0.55
CA PHE A 64 -5.31 14.86 -0.48
C PHE A 64 -5.72 16.33 -0.67
N THR A 65 -5.41 17.21 0.29
CA THR A 65 -5.34 18.64 -0.06
C THR A 65 -4.34 18.80 -1.20
N ALA A 66 -4.71 19.51 -2.28
CA ALA A 66 -3.78 19.88 -3.35
C ALA A 66 -2.58 20.62 -2.73
N LEU A 67 -1.48 19.89 -2.55
CA LEU A 67 -0.24 20.48 -2.15
C LEU A 67 0.41 21.06 -3.42
N GLN A 68 0.47 22.39 -3.49
CA GLN A 68 1.22 23.08 -4.52
C GLN A 68 2.71 22.81 -4.32
N PHE A 69 3.41 22.35 -5.36
CA PHE A 69 4.85 22.08 -5.32
C PHE A 69 5.60 22.70 -6.51
N PRO A 70 6.87 23.08 -6.34
CA PRO A 70 7.72 23.60 -7.41
C PRO A 70 8.17 22.50 -8.39
N GLU A 71 8.38 22.88 -9.66
CA GLU A 71 8.82 22.00 -10.75
C GLU A 71 10.17 21.30 -10.45
N LEU A 72 10.26 20.02 -10.83
CA LEU A 72 11.48 19.23 -10.78
C LEU A 72 12.31 19.38 -12.07
N PRO A 73 13.66 19.45 -11.99
CA PRO A 73 14.50 19.55 -13.17
C PRO A 73 14.67 18.22 -13.92
N SER A 74 14.61 18.27 -15.25
CA SER A 74 14.81 17.13 -16.16
C SER A 74 16.28 16.72 -16.26
N VAL A 75 16.59 15.43 -16.16
CA VAL A 75 17.95 14.89 -16.35
C VAL A 75 18.13 14.49 -17.82
N GLY A 76 19.12 15.07 -18.49
CA GLY A 76 19.47 14.78 -19.88
C GLY A 76 20.24 13.46 -20.03
N SER A 77 19.91 12.71 -21.08
CA SER A 77 20.57 11.47 -21.48
C SER A 77 21.73 11.76 -22.43
N THR A 78 22.92 11.23 -22.15
CA THR A 78 24.04 11.16 -23.09
C THR A 78 24.25 9.71 -23.50
N SER A 79 24.08 9.45 -24.79
CA SER A 79 24.33 8.17 -25.47
C SER A 79 25.82 7.99 -25.76
N GLU A 80 26.40 6.87 -25.34
CA GLU A 80 27.75 6.42 -25.73
C GLU A 80 27.70 5.43 -26.92
N GLU A 81 28.77 5.51 -27.70
CA GLU A 81 28.99 5.03 -29.06
C GLU A 81 29.56 3.60 -29.07
N ALA A 82 29.05 2.75 -29.98
CA ALA A 82 29.42 1.34 -30.11
C ALA A 82 30.68 1.17 -30.97
N ALA A 83 31.63 0.37 -30.49
CA ALA A 83 32.83 -0.03 -31.23
C ALA A 83 32.68 -1.45 -31.84
N GLU A 84 33.09 -1.53 -33.10
CA GLU A 84 32.95 -2.64 -34.06
C GLU A 84 34.03 -3.72 -33.87
N ALA A 85 33.65 -4.99 -34.01
CA ALA A 85 34.53 -6.17 -33.93
C ALA A 85 34.99 -6.63 -35.32
N PRO A 86 36.21 -7.20 -35.50
CA PRO A 86 36.59 -7.82 -36.76
C PRO A 86 36.40 -9.35 -36.75
N ALA A 87 36.29 -9.86 -37.98
CA ALA A 87 35.78 -11.17 -38.40
C ALA A 87 36.70 -12.38 -38.13
N GLU A 88 36.05 -13.55 -38.03
CA GLU A 88 36.62 -14.89 -37.81
C GLU A 88 37.28 -15.52 -39.04
N GLU A 89 38.27 -16.39 -38.79
CA GLU A 89 38.89 -17.30 -39.75
C GLU A 89 38.50 -18.75 -39.41
N SER A 90 37.86 -19.44 -40.36
CA SER A 90 37.26 -20.76 -40.20
C SER A 90 38.24 -21.91 -40.48
N VAL A 91 38.37 -22.85 -39.54
CA VAL A 91 39.01 -24.16 -39.76
C VAL A 91 38.07 -25.30 -39.38
N ASP A 92 37.93 -26.22 -40.32
CA ASP A 92 37.04 -27.37 -40.36
C ASP A 92 37.47 -28.44 -39.32
N ALA A 93 36.55 -28.85 -38.44
CA ALA A 93 36.78 -29.84 -37.39
C ALA A 93 35.79 -31.02 -37.53
N PRO A 94 36.22 -32.28 -37.25
CA PRO A 94 35.41 -33.46 -37.52
C PRO A 94 34.24 -33.60 -36.54
N ALA A 95 33.15 -34.21 -37.03
CA ALA A 95 31.87 -34.34 -36.35
C ALA A 95 31.97 -34.90 -34.90
N PRO A 96 31.29 -34.27 -33.91
CA PRO A 96 31.31 -34.74 -32.53
C PRO A 96 30.38 -35.95 -32.32
N ALA A 97 30.79 -36.85 -31.43
CA ALA A 97 29.96 -37.94 -30.92
C ALA A 97 28.66 -37.41 -30.26
N PRO A 98 27.56 -38.19 -30.23
CA PRO A 98 26.30 -37.72 -29.67
C PRO A 98 26.46 -37.36 -28.18
N ALA A 99 26.12 -36.12 -27.85
CA ALA A 99 26.17 -35.60 -26.50
C ALA A 99 25.23 -36.40 -25.56
N PRO A 100 25.60 -36.65 -24.30
CA PRO A 100 24.67 -37.17 -23.31
C PRO A 100 23.50 -36.20 -23.15
N ALA A 101 22.31 -36.73 -22.87
CA ALA A 101 21.10 -35.93 -22.64
C ALA A 101 21.38 -34.82 -21.60
N PRO A 102 20.85 -33.60 -21.79
CA PRO A 102 21.11 -32.50 -20.86
C PRO A 102 20.57 -32.88 -19.48
N GLU A 103 21.41 -32.78 -18.45
CA GLU A 103 20.93 -32.77 -17.07
C GLU A 103 19.89 -31.66 -16.92
N PRO A 104 18.84 -31.88 -16.09
CA PRO A 104 17.88 -30.82 -15.79
C PRO A 104 18.63 -29.59 -15.29
N ALA A 105 18.36 -28.44 -15.91
CA ALA A 105 19.02 -27.20 -15.58
C ALA A 105 18.95 -26.94 -14.06
N PRO A 106 20.06 -26.53 -13.41
CA PRO A 106 20.03 -26.14 -12.01
C PRO A 106 18.96 -25.04 -11.84
N ALA A 107 18.19 -25.12 -10.75
CA ALA A 107 17.24 -24.07 -10.38
C ALA A 107 17.96 -22.70 -10.44
N PRO A 108 17.31 -21.64 -10.95
CA PRO A 108 17.94 -20.34 -11.09
C PRO A 108 18.50 -19.90 -9.74
N ALA A 109 19.75 -19.44 -9.73
CA ALA A 109 20.37 -18.86 -8.55
C ALA A 109 19.50 -17.71 -8.01
N PRO A 110 19.44 -17.49 -6.67
CA PRO A 110 18.67 -16.38 -6.12
C PRO A 110 19.17 -15.06 -6.73
N ALA A 111 18.25 -14.21 -7.16
CA ALA A 111 18.58 -12.88 -7.68
C ALA A 111 19.34 -12.08 -6.60
N PRO A 112 20.34 -11.26 -6.96
CA PRO A 112 21.00 -10.38 -6.01
C PRO A 112 20.00 -9.32 -5.51
N GLU A 113 19.85 -9.16 -4.19
CA GLU A 113 18.92 -8.25 -3.51
C GLU A 113 19.06 -6.77 -3.93
N PRO A 114 17.95 -5.99 -4.01
CA PRO A 114 16.96 -5.82 -2.91
C PRO A 114 15.49 -6.01 -3.35
N ALA A 115 15.14 -7.14 -3.97
CA ALA A 115 13.76 -7.41 -4.38
C ALA A 115 12.99 -8.16 -3.28
N VAL A 116 11.82 -7.65 -2.90
CA VAL A 116 10.92 -8.31 -1.95
C VAL A 116 10.25 -9.50 -2.64
N SER A 117 10.44 -10.71 -2.11
CA SER A 117 9.80 -11.93 -2.60
C SER A 117 8.30 -12.00 -2.24
N GLY A 118 7.57 -12.90 -2.90
CA GLY A 118 6.16 -13.15 -2.56
C GLY A 118 5.94 -13.64 -1.13
N ASP A 119 6.83 -14.50 -0.63
CA ASP A 119 6.77 -15.03 0.74
C ASP A 119 7.08 -13.96 1.78
N GLU A 120 8.00 -13.05 1.49
CA GLU A 120 8.25 -11.88 2.33
C GLU A 120 7.04 -10.95 2.34
N LEU A 121 6.50 -10.60 1.17
CA LEU A 121 5.32 -9.73 1.09
C LEU A 121 4.13 -10.31 1.87
N ALA A 122 3.91 -11.64 1.79
CA ALA A 122 2.89 -12.35 2.56
C ALA A 122 3.11 -12.24 4.07
N ARG A 123 4.36 -12.31 4.56
CA ARG A 123 4.70 -12.16 5.98
C ARG A 123 4.56 -10.71 6.46
N ILE A 124 4.87 -9.74 5.60
CA ILE A 124 4.75 -8.31 5.91
C ILE A 124 3.28 -7.91 6.00
N VAL A 125 2.45 -8.34 5.04
CA VAL A 125 1.03 -8.02 4.93
C VAL A 125 0.17 -9.29 4.94
N PRO A 126 -0.01 -9.93 6.12
CA PRO A 126 -0.69 -11.23 6.21
C PRO A 126 -2.18 -11.19 5.86
N GLN A 127 -2.79 -10.00 5.80
CA GLN A 127 -4.18 -9.82 5.37
C GLN A 127 -4.33 -9.74 3.84
N MET A 128 -3.23 -9.67 3.09
CA MET A 128 -3.22 -9.60 1.63
C MET A 128 -3.82 -10.89 1.02
N PRO A 129 -4.74 -10.79 0.05
CA PRO A 129 -5.25 -11.96 -0.64
C PRO A 129 -4.12 -12.68 -1.40
N GLY A 130 -4.02 -14.00 -1.24
CA GLY A 130 -2.91 -14.78 -1.80
C GLY A 130 -2.82 -14.73 -3.33
N ASP A 131 -3.97 -14.62 -4.02
CA ASP A 131 -4.05 -14.47 -5.48
C ASP A 131 -3.46 -13.14 -5.98
N LYS A 132 -3.40 -12.12 -5.13
CA LYS A 132 -2.80 -10.82 -5.46
C LYS A 132 -1.28 -10.81 -5.34
N ILE A 133 -0.69 -11.67 -4.50
CA ILE A 133 0.76 -11.66 -4.24
C ILE A 133 1.54 -11.82 -5.54
N ALA A 134 1.22 -12.87 -6.31
CA ALA A 134 1.88 -13.13 -7.59
C ALA A 134 1.69 -12.01 -8.61
N GLN A 135 0.55 -11.30 -8.55
CA GLN A 135 0.27 -10.18 -9.47
C GLN A 135 1.10 -8.94 -9.11
N PHE A 136 1.40 -8.72 -7.83
CA PHE A 136 1.88 -7.42 -7.35
C PHE A 136 3.37 -7.38 -7.04
N VAL A 137 4.01 -8.52 -6.77
CA VAL A 137 5.44 -8.57 -6.40
C VAL A 137 6.34 -7.89 -7.44
N ALA A 138 6.22 -8.24 -8.72
CA ALA A 138 7.04 -7.64 -9.77
C ALA A 138 6.76 -6.13 -9.94
N PRO A 139 5.49 -5.68 -10.13
CA PRO A 139 5.18 -4.25 -10.19
C PRO A 139 5.62 -3.44 -8.97
N LEU A 140 5.51 -4.00 -7.75
CA LEU A 140 5.93 -3.35 -6.50
C LEU A 140 7.46 -3.17 -6.47
N ASN A 141 8.21 -4.23 -6.78
CA ASN A 141 9.67 -4.15 -6.81
C ASN A 141 10.17 -3.18 -7.88
N ASP A 142 9.60 -3.22 -9.08
CA ASP A 142 9.94 -2.29 -10.16
C ASP A 142 9.70 -0.83 -9.74
N ALA A 143 8.59 -0.56 -9.04
CA ALA A 143 8.29 0.75 -8.50
C ALA A 143 9.30 1.17 -7.41
N MET A 144 9.63 0.28 -6.48
CA MET A 144 10.62 0.57 -5.44
C MET A 144 12.01 0.88 -6.02
N VAL A 145 12.43 0.14 -7.04
CA VAL A 145 13.68 0.42 -7.79
C VAL A 145 13.63 1.82 -8.41
N ARG A 146 12.55 2.16 -9.15
CA ARG A 146 12.39 3.50 -9.74
C ARG A 146 12.40 4.63 -8.71
N GLY A 147 11.89 4.36 -7.51
CA GLY A 147 11.80 5.33 -6.42
C GLY A 147 13.06 5.44 -5.53
N GLY A 148 14.09 4.63 -5.77
CA GLY A 148 15.24 4.53 -4.86
C GLY A 148 14.84 4.06 -3.45
N ILE A 149 13.83 3.19 -3.37
CA ILE A 149 13.29 2.61 -2.14
C ILE A 149 14.02 1.27 -1.93
N ASP A 150 15.31 1.35 -1.60
CA ASP A 150 16.31 0.30 -1.78
C ASP A 150 16.92 -0.22 -0.47
N THR A 151 16.53 0.35 0.67
CA THR A 151 16.92 -0.14 2.00
C THR A 151 15.75 -0.85 2.68
N PRO A 152 16.00 -1.83 3.57
CA PRO A 152 14.94 -2.48 4.34
C PRO A 152 14.01 -1.49 5.06
N VAL A 153 14.56 -0.38 5.55
CA VAL A 153 13.79 0.69 6.21
C VAL A 153 12.83 1.38 5.23
N ARG A 154 13.33 1.79 4.07
CA ARG A 154 12.51 2.46 3.05
C ARG A 154 11.43 1.53 2.51
N GLN A 155 11.79 0.29 2.20
CA GLN A 155 10.87 -0.72 1.69
C GLN A 155 9.77 -1.05 2.70
N ALA A 156 10.14 -1.32 3.96
CA ALA A 156 9.18 -1.57 5.02
C ALA A 156 8.25 -0.36 5.23
N ALA A 157 8.78 0.87 5.20
CA ALA A 157 7.98 2.07 5.37
C ALA A 157 7.00 2.27 4.21
N PHE A 158 7.46 2.12 2.97
CA PHE A 158 6.64 2.23 1.78
C PHE A 158 5.49 1.21 1.78
N ILE A 159 5.82 -0.08 1.95
CA ILE A 159 4.83 -1.18 1.99
C ILE A 159 3.83 -0.96 3.12
N ALA A 160 4.28 -0.51 4.29
CA ALA A 160 3.40 -0.27 5.44
C ALA A 160 2.33 0.79 5.17
N GLN A 161 2.67 1.87 4.43
CA GLN A 161 1.70 2.89 4.05
C GLN A 161 0.71 2.34 3.02
N LEU A 162 1.21 1.72 1.94
CA LEU A 162 0.34 1.19 0.88
C LEU A 162 -0.60 0.11 1.40
N ALA A 163 -0.14 -0.74 2.31
CA ALA A 163 -0.99 -1.76 2.92
C ALA A 163 -2.16 -1.17 3.70
N VAL A 164 -2.07 0.05 4.23
CA VAL A 164 -3.21 0.71 4.88
C VAL A 164 -4.10 1.41 3.85
N GLU A 165 -3.50 2.17 2.92
CA GLU A 165 -4.27 2.93 1.91
C GLU A 165 -5.07 2.05 0.93
N SER A 166 -4.62 0.81 0.70
CA SER A 166 -5.22 -0.12 -0.28
C SER A 166 -6.03 -1.27 0.34
N ASP A 167 -6.38 -1.15 1.63
CA ASP A 167 -7.01 -2.23 2.41
C ASP A 167 -6.22 -3.55 2.27
N SER A 168 -4.94 -3.52 2.64
CA SER A 168 -4.01 -4.64 2.53
C SER A 168 -3.91 -5.20 1.11
N PHE A 169 -3.82 -4.30 0.11
CA PHE A 169 -3.76 -4.64 -1.31
C PHE A 169 -4.99 -5.39 -1.84
N ARG A 170 -6.16 -5.24 -1.19
CA ARG A 170 -7.43 -5.81 -1.68
C ARG A 170 -7.99 -5.02 -2.84
N THR A 171 -7.81 -3.70 -2.82
CA THR A 171 -8.31 -2.81 -3.86
C THR A 171 -7.37 -1.64 -4.13
N PHE A 172 -7.31 -1.22 -5.39
CA PHE A 172 -6.70 0.05 -5.81
C PHE A 172 -7.74 1.03 -6.32
N GLU A 173 -9.00 0.81 -5.98
CA GLU A 173 -10.06 1.78 -6.20
C GLU A 173 -10.87 1.89 -4.92
N GLU A 174 -11.15 3.11 -4.48
CA GLU A 174 -11.99 3.32 -3.30
C GLU A 174 -13.39 2.72 -3.52
N TYR A 175 -14.01 2.28 -2.43
CA TYR A 175 -15.36 1.72 -2.47
C TYR A 175 -16.45 2.77 -2.65
N ALA A 176 -16.18 4.02 -2.25
CA ALA A 176 -17.11 5.11 -2.42
C ALA A 176 -17.28 5.50 -3.90
N SER A 177 -18.36 6.21 -4.22
CA SER A 177 -18.61 6.66 -5.59
C SER A 177 -17.71 7.82 -6.03
N GLY A 178 -17.09 8.55 -5.10
CA GLY A 178 -16.39 9.81 -5.38
C GLY A 178 -17.30 11.05 -5.46
N ARG A 179 -18.63 10.89 -5.38
CA ARG A 179 -19.59 12.02 -5.41
C ARG A 179 -19.30 13.08 -4.34
N ALA A 180 -18.74 12.69 -3.20
CA ALA A 180 -18.37 13.59 -2.12
C ALA A 180 -17.24 14.58 -2.53
N TYR A 181 -16.48 14.28 -3.58
CA TYR A 181 -15.42 15.15 -4.08
C TYR A 181 -15.90 16.14 -5.15
N GLU A 182 -17.17 16.08 -5.54
CA GLU A 182 -17.71 16.98 -6.57
C GLU A 182 -17.62 18.44 -6.10
N GLY A 183 -17.07 19.32 -6.94
CA GLY A 183 -16.93 20.74 -6.63
C GLY A 183 -15.83 21.08 -5.60
N ARG A 184 -15.06 20.10 -5.11
CA ARG A 184 -13.93 20.34 -4.18
C ARG A 184 -12.81 21.09 -4.91
N SER A 185 -12.79 22.42 -4.76
CA SER A 185 -11.78 23.29 -5.37
C SER A 185 -10.35 23.00 -4.90
N ASP A 186 -10.19 22.54 -3.66
CA ASP A 186 -8.91 22.11 -3.10
C ASP A 186 -8.39 20.79 -3.69
N LEU A 187 -9.22 20.07 -4.45
CA LEU A 187 -8.86 18.89 -5.25
C LEU A 187 -8.73 19.20 -6.75
N GLY A 188 -8.95 20.47 -7.14
CA GLY A 188 -9.06 20.87 -8.54
C GLY A 188 -10.33 20.40 -9.24
N ASN A 189 -11.32 19.86 -8.51
CA ASN A 189 -12.57 19.36 -9.07
C ASN A 189 -13.52 20.52 -9.37
N THR A 190 -13.23 21.27 -10.43
CA THR A 190 -13.97 22.49 -10.80
C THR A 190 -14.93 22.28 -11.97
N GLN A 191 -14.94 21.09 -12.59
CA GLN A 191 -15.86 20.76 -13.68
C GLN A 191 -16.93 19.76 -13.23
N PRO A 192 -18.16 19.85 -13.78
CA PRO A 192 -19.21 18.89 -13.47
C PRO A 192 -18.78 17.44 -13.76
N GLY A 193 -18.93 16.57 -12.76
CA GLY A 193 -18.61 15.14 -12.83
C GLY A 193 -17.19 14.79 -12.40
N ASP A 194 -16.38 15.77 -12.00
CA ASP A 194 -15.00 15.56 -11.55
C ASP A 194 -14.91 14.68 -10.31
N GLY A 195 -15.90 14.73 -9.41
CA GLY A 195 -15.86 13.97 -8.17
C GLY A 195 -15.81 12.47 -8.41
N GLU A 196 -16.73 11.94 -9.22
CA GLU A 196 -16.75 10.51 -9.57
C GLU A 196 -15.62 10.14 -10.55
N ARG A 197 -15.29 11.04 -11.48
CA ARG A 197 -14.23 10.80 -12.48
C ARG A 197 -12.87 10.62 -11.81
N TYR A 198 -12.51 11.53 -10.91
CA TYR A 198 -11.22 11.56 -10.21
C TYR A 198 -11.34 11.08 -8.76
N LYS A 199 -12.20 10.09 -8.56
CA LYS A 199 -12.32 9.33 -7.32
C LYS A 199 -11.00 8.64 -6.93
N GLY A 200 -10.86 8.23 -5.68
CA GLY A 200 -9.64 7.65 -5.12
C GLY A 200 -9.22 6.36 -5.83
N ARG A 201 -7.99 6.33 -6.36
CA ARG A 201 -7.37 5.16 -7.02
C ARG A 201 -5.88 4.99 -6.70
N GLY A 202 -5.36 3.80 -6.99
CA GLY A 202 -3.97 3.42 -6.81
C GLY A 202 -3.65 2.96 -5.38
N ALA A 203 -2.40 2.55 -5.16
CA ALA A 203 -1.97 1.98 -3.89
C ALA A 203 -1.85 3.03 -2.77
N ILE A 204 -1.84 4.33 -3.12
CA ILE A 204 -1.78 5.46 -2.19
C ILE A 204 -3.05 6.35 -2.23
N GLN A 205 -4.11 5.95 -2.94
CA GLN A 205 -5.39 6.70 -3.05
C GLN A 205 -5.31 8.11 -3.66
N VAL A 206 -4.71 8.24 -4.85
CA VAL A 206 -4.74 9.48 -5.64
C VAL A 206 -6.18 9.92 -5.91
N THR A 207 -6.52 11.13 -5.48
CA THR A 207 -7.89 11.69 -5.53
C THR A 207 -7.85 13.12 -6.08
N GLY A 208 -8.82 13.49 -6.92
CA GLY A 208 -9.00 14.86 -7.42
C GLY A 208 -8.26 15.17 -8.71
N ARG A 209 -8.90 15.95 -9.60
CA ARG A 209 -8.38 16.32 -10.92
C ARG A 209 -6.95 16.82 -10.87
N HIS A 210 -6.65 17.73 -9.93
CA HIS A 210 -5.31 18.31 -9.83
C HIS A 210 -4.24 17.24 -9.64
N ASN A 211 -4.46 16.28 -8.74
CA ASN A 211 -3.48 15.22 -8.50
C ASN A 211 -3.36 14.27 -9.69
N TYR A 212 -4.47 13.97 -10.39
CA TYR A 212 -4.43 13.18 -11.63
C TYR A 212 -3.62 13.89 -12.73
N GLU A 213 -3.72 15.21 -12.85
CA GLU A 213 -2.90 16.01 -13.76
C GLU A 213 -1.41 15.98 -13.38
N GLU A 214 -1.09 16.19 -12.10
CA GLU A 214 0.31 16.16 -11.62
C GLU A 214 0.96 14.80 -11.85
N VAL A 215 0.26 13.71 -11.50
CA VAL A 215 0.82 12.37 -11.71
C VAL A 215 0.92 12.03 -13.19
N SER A 216 0.03 12.54 -14.04
CA SER A 216 0.12 12.36 -15.50
C SER A 216 1.37 13.05 -16.06
N ARG A 217 1.71 14.25 -15.56
CA ARG A 217 2.96 14.93 -15.96
C ARG A 217 4.19 14.17 -15.50
N PHE A 218 4.15 13.61 -14.29
CA PHE A 218 5.27 12.83 -13.74
C PHE A 218 5.52 11.53 -14.52
N THR A 219 4.47 10.80 -14.89
CA THR A 219 4.59 9.49 -15.55
C THR A 219 4.63 9.57 -17.07
N GLY A 220 4.11 10.65 -17.66
CA GLY A 220 3.83 10.74 -19.09
C GLY A 220 2.59 9.94 -19.53
N ILE A 221 1.82 9.36 -18.60
CA ILE A 221 0.59 8.61 -18.88
C ILE A 221 -0.60 9.55 -18.68
N ASP A 222 -1.52 9.61 -19.63
CA ASP A 222 -2.71 10.48 -19.53
C ASP A 222 -3.80 9.89 -18.62
N PHE A 223 -3.59 10.02 -17.30
CA PHE A 223 -4.60 9.63 -16.31
C PHE A 223 -5.76 10.62 -16.22
N VAL A 224 -5.69 11.79 -16.87
CA VAL A 224 -6.80 12.74 -16.92
C VAL A 224 -7.87 12.24 -17.89
N ALA A 225 -7.44 11.78 -19.07
CA ALA A 225 -8.31 11.13 -20.03
C ALA A 225 -8.74 9.72 -19.57
N HIS A 226 -7.82 8.98 -18.95
CA HIS A 226 -7.98 7.57 -18.56
C HIS A 226 -7.72 7.34 -17.06
N PRO A 227 -8.56 7.90 -16.15
CA PRO A 227 -8.33 7.81 -14.70
C PRO A 227 -8.38 6.38 -14.15
N GLU A 228 -9.12 5.48 -14.80
CA GLU A 228 -9.19 4.07 -14.48
C GLU A 228 -7.83 3.35 -14.52
N LEU A 229 -6.89 3.83 -15.33
CA LEU A 229 -5.57 3.23 -15.44
C LEU A 229 -4.78 3.30 -14.14
N VAL A 230 -5.08 4.26 -13.25
CA VAL A 230 -4.41 4.39 -11.94
C VAL A 230 -4.64 3.16 -11.05
N ALA A 231 -5.74 2.42 -11.26
CA ALA A 231 -6.05 1.22 -10.49
C ALA A 231 -5.33 -0.04 -11.02
N ALA A 232 -4.68 0.00 -12.19
CA ALA A 232 -3.86 -1.11 -12.68
C ALA A 232 -2.60 -1.26 -11.81
N PRO A 233 -2.17 -2.48 -11.42
CA PRO A 233 -1.10 -2.66 -10.42
C PRO A 233 0.19 -1.90 -10.72
N GLU A 234 0.67 -1.94 -11.95
CA GLU A 234 1.86 -1.23 -12.42
C GLU A 234 1.75 0.30 -12.22
N ASN A 235 0.56 0.85 -12.48
CA ASN A 235 0.30 2.28 -12.32
C ASN A 235 0.05 2.62 -10.86
N ALA A 236 -0.67 1.78 -10.11
CA ALA A 236 -0.97 1.96 -8.70
C ALA A 236 0.30 2.11 -7.84
N PHE A 237 1.34 1.31 -8.13
CA PHE A 237 2.63 1.44 -7.47
C PHE A 237 3.46 2.60 -8.02
N THR A 238 3.36 2.89 -9.32
CA THR A 238 4.07 4.05 -9.93
C THR A 238 3.54 5.38 -9.40
N THR A 239 2.23 5.53 -9.22
CA THR A 239 1.64 6.74 -8.62
C THR A 239 1.97 6.86 -7.13
N ALA A 240 2.13 5.73 -6.42
CA ALA A 240 2.67 5.72 -5.07
C ALA A 240 4.13 6.22 -5.01
N VAL A 241 4.97 5.86 -5.99
CA VAL A 241 6.34 6.39 -6.10
C VAL A 241 6.34 7.90 -6.38
N TRP A 242 5.46 8.40 -7.25
CA TRP A 242 5.28 9.84 -7.45
C TRP A 242 4.99 10.55 -6.12
N TYR A 243 4.03 10.04 -5.36
CA TYR A 243 3.68 10.61 -4.06
C TYR A 243 4.87 10.60 -3.10
N TRP A 244 5.56 9.46 -3.03
CA TRP A 244 6.68 9.22 -2.12
C TRP A 244 7.88 10.12 -2.41
N THR A 245 8.27 10.21 -3.68
CA THR A 245 9.45 10.96 -4.14
C THR A 245 9.22 12.47 -4.10
N SER A 246 8.04 12.95 -4.53
CA SER A 246 7.69 14.38 -4.46
C SER A 246 7.71 14.95 -3.03
N ARG A 247 7.58 14.10 -2.01
CA ARG A 247 7.61 14.46 -0.58
C ARG A 247 8.89 14.06 0.13
N ASN A 248 9.89 13.59 -0.62
CA ASN A 248 11.19 13.18 -0.10
C ASN A 248 11.09 12.13 1.03
N LEU A 249 10.14 11.19 0.92
CA LEU A 249 9.81 10.28 2.02
C LEU A 249 10.90 9.22 2.30
N ASN A 250 11.85 9.00 1.39
CA ASN A 250 13.06 8.23 1.70
C ASN A 250 13.85 8.88 2.85
N ASN A 251 14.16 10.17 2.73
CA ASN A 251 14.88 10.90 3.79
C ASN A 251 14.07 10.99 5.09
N VAL A 252 12.74 11.07 4.98
CA VAL A 252 11.86 11.03 6.15
C VAL A 252 11.92 9.67 6.84
N ALA A 253 11.90 8.57 6.08
CA ALA A 253 12.01 7.22 6.62
C ALA A 253 13.39 6.97 7.29
N ASP A 254 14.47 7.46 6.67
CA ASP A 254 15.84 7.24 7.16
C ASP A 254 16.19 8.06 8.41
N GLY A 255 15.54 9.22 8.60
CA GLY A 255 15.81 10.12 9.74
C GLY A 255 14.64 10.21 10.72
N PRO A 256 13.63 11.07 10.46
CA PRO A 256 12.45 11.23 11.32
C PRO A 256 11.67 9.94 11.65
N GLY A 257 11.67 8.95 10.75
CA GLY A 257 11.08 7.63 10.93
C GLY A 257 9.58 7.52 10.58
N ILE A 258 9.04 6.33 10.80
CA ILE A 258 7.72 5.90 10.30
C ILE A 258 6.54 6.75 10.79
N VAL A 259 6.60 7.30 12.01
CA VAL A 259 5.52 8.16 12.53
C VAL A 259 5.41 9.41 11.67
N ARG A 260 6.54 10.03 11.31
CA ARG A 260 6.52 11.21 10.47
C ARG A 260 6.11 10.89 9.03
N VAL A 261 6.52 9.75 8.49
CA VAL A 261 6.03 9.26 7.20
C VAL A 261 4.50 9.14 7.23
N SER A 262 3.94 8.51 8.27
CA SER A 262 2.50 8.34 8.44
C SER A 262 1.75 9.67 8.50
N GLU A 263 2.27 10.65 9.23
CA GLU A 263 1.66 11.99 9.32
C GLU A 263 1.63 12.70 7.97
N LEU A 264 2.68 12.54 7.17
CA LEU A 264 2.76 13.14 5.83
C LEU A 264 1.83 12.47 4.83
N VAL A 265 1.70 11.14 4.90
CA VAL A 265 0.78 10.36 4.05
C VAL A 265 -0.68 10.64 4.39
N ASN A 266 -1.00 10.68 5.69
CA ASN A 266 -2.38 10.72 6.17
C ASN A 266 -2.88 12.12 6.55
N GLY A 267 -1.99 13.12 6.67
CA GLY A 267 -2.35 14.42 7.25
C GLY A 267 -2.72 14.36 8.74
N GLY A 268 -2.42 13.25 9.43
CA GLY A 268 -2.83 13.00 10.81
C GLY A 268 -2.40 11.62 11.33
N HIS A 269 -3.09 11.11 12.36
CA HIS A 269 -2.78 9.85 13.04
C HIS A 269 -3.77 8.71 12.75
N HIS A 270 -4.58 8.82 11.69
CA HIS A 270 -5.50 7.74 11.33
C HIS A 270 -4.72 6.46 10.99
N ALA A 271 -5.15 5.35 11.60
CA ALA A 271 -4.53 4.03 11.49
C ALA A 271 -3.03 3.96 11.85
N LEU A 272 -2.49 4.93 12.62
CA LEU A 272 -1.06 4.99 12.95
C LEU A 272 -0.54 3.68 13.58
N ALA A 273 -1.28 3.10 14.52
CA ALA A 273 -0.90 1.82 15.14
C ALA A 273 -0.74 0.70 14.10
N GLN A 274 -1.69 0.58 13.16
CA GLN A 274 -1.62 -0.43 12.10
C GLN A 274 -0.43 -0.19 11.16
N ARG A 275 -0.15 1.07 10.80
CA ARG A 275 1.01 1.44 9.98
C ARG A 275 2.32 1.08 10.67
N MET A 276 2.42 1.34 11.98
CA MET A 276 3.58 0.98 12.79
C MET A 276 3.74 -0.54 12.91
N ASP A 277 2.65 -1.29 13.08
CA ASP A 277 2.68 -2.75 13.12
C ASP A 277 3.12 -3.35 11.78
N ASN A 278 2.60 -2.82 10.66
CA ASN A 278 3.03 -3.23 9.32
C ASN A 278 4.51 -2.94 9.09
N PHE A 279 4.98 -1.76 9.49
CA PHE A 279 6.38 -1.36 9.37
C PHE A 279 7.31 -2.24 10.20
N ALA A 280 6.95 -2.53 11.46
CA ALA A 280 7.75 -3.38 12.34
C ALA A 280 7.88 -4.81 11.78
N ARG A 281 6.80 -5.37 11.20
CA ARG A 281 6.87 -6.66 10.49
C ARG A 281 7.75 -6.57 9.25
N GLY A 282 7.59 -5.51 8.46
CA GLY A 282 8.43 -5.17 7.31
C GLY A 282 9.92 -5.22 7.65
N LEU A 283 10.32 -4.47 8.67
CA LEU A 283 11.71 -4.45 9.13
C LEU A 283 12.19 -5.82 9.60
N ALA A 284 11.38 -6.53 10.38
CA ALA A 284 11.77 -7.85 10.89
C ALA A 284 11.99 -8.88 9.78
N VAL A 285 11.25 -8.77 8.68
CA VAL A 285 11.37 -9.63 7.50
C VAL A 285 12.56 -9.22 6.63
N LEU A 286 12.68 -7.93 6.31
CA LEU A 286 13.62 -7.43 5.29
C LEU A 286 15.03 -7.12 5.84
N ALA A 287 15.18 -6.89 7.14
CA ALA A 287 16.51 -6.70 7.74
C ALA A 287 17.23 -8.03 8.02
N HIS A 288 16.50 -9.15 7.95
CA HIS A 288 16.98 -10.50 8.18
C HIS A 288 16.38 -11.45 7.12
N PRO A 289 16.71 -11.23 5.83
CA PRO A 289 16.15 -11.99 4.72
C PRO A 289 16.48 -13.49 4.82
#